data_AF-A0A3N5YR04-F1
#
_entry.id   AF-A0A3N5YR04-F1
#
_cell.length_a   1.000
_cell.length_b   1.000
_cell.length_c   1.000
_cell.angle_alpha   90.00
_cell.angle_beta   90.00
_cell.angle_gamma   90.00
#
_symmetry.space_group_name_H-M   'P 1'
#
loop_
_entity.id
_entity.type
_entity.pdbx_description
1 polymer ?
#
loop_
_entity_poly.entity_id
_entity_poly.type
_entity_poly.pdbx_seq_one_letter_code
_entity_poly.pdbx_strand_id
1 'polypeptide(L)'
;MDVRLIEVEPGRWRVDRRSIPVARSSLPCPSVISDAMPPTEQVDGRFYESKSQFRAVGRSLGLIEIGNEKPKPLVRSTDQRAVKDARRKALRTATEKFKAGHRAR
;
A
#
# COMPACT_ATOMS: atom_id res chain seq x y z
N MET A 1 -6.35 -20.79 -4.81
CA MET A 1 -5.92 -20.62 -3.41
C MET A 1 -6.62 -21.73 -2.64
N ASP A 2 -5.87 -22.72 -2.19
CA ASP A 2 -6.45 -23.85 -1.46
C ASP A 2 -6.74 -23.42 -0.01
N VAL A 3 -8.00 -23.47 0.37
CA VAL A 3 -8.46 -23.11 1.72
C VAL A 3 -8.38 -24.36 2.59
N ARG A 4 -7.42 -24.40 3.53
CA ARG A 4 -7.38 -25.45 4.56
C ARG A 4 -8.31 -25.09 5.71
N LEU A 5 -9.05 -26.08 6.21
CA LEU A 5 -9.89 -25.98 7.39
C LEU A 5 -9.26 -26.76 8.54
N ILE A 6 -9.30 -26.19 9.74
CA ILE A 6 -8.91 -26.86 10.99
C ILE A 6 -10.14 -26.93 11.88
N GLU A 7 -10.42 -28.12 12.41
CA GLU A 7 -11.43 -28.31 13.45
C GLU A 7 -10.86 -27.80 14.78
N VAL A 8 -11.56 -26.84 15.39
CA VAL A 8 -11.15 -26.22 16.67
C VAL A 8 -11.86 -26.90 17.83
N GLU A 9 -13.14 -27.22 17.63
CA GLU A 9 -14.03 -27.95 18.52
C GLU A 9 -14.91 -28.84 17.63
N PRO A 10 -15.55 -29.91 18.16
CA PRO A 10 -16.43 -30.77 17.38
C PRO A 10 -17.47 -29.96 16.58
N GLY A 11 -17.40 -30.02 15.25
CA GLY A 11 -18.31 -29.29 14.36
C GLY A 11 -18.01 -27.78 14.18
N ARG A 12 -16.97 -27.24 14.83
CA ARG A 12 -16.52 -25.86 14.69
C ARG A 12 -15.22 -25.76 13.90
N TRP A 13 -15.35 -25.30 12.67
CA TRP A 13 -14.25 -25.21 11.72
C TRP A 13 -13.76 -23.77 11.59
N ARG A 14 -12.44 -23.59 11.53
CA ARG A 14 -11.82 -22.31 11.16
C ARG A 14 -10.96 -22.49 9.91
N VAL A 15 -10.84 -21.42 9.13
CA VAL A 15 -9.84 -21.36 8.06
C VAL A 15 -8.46 -21.33 8.69
N ASP A 16 -7.58 -22.23 8.25
CA ASP A 16 -6.16 -22.25 8.57
C ASP A 16 -5.48 -21.06 7.91
N ARG A 17 -5.56 -19.91 8.58
CA ARG A 17 -4.79 -18.72 8.21
C ARG A 17 -3.49 -18.78 8.99
N ARG A 18 -2.35 -18.78 8.28
CA ARG A 18 -1.04 -18.55 8.92
C ARG A 18 -1.13 -17.27 9.75
N SER A 19 -0.98 -17.41 11.06
CA SER A 19 -0.90 -16.27 11.97
C SER A 19 0.40 -15.53 11.67
N ILE A 20 0.29 -14.34 11.07
CA ILE A 20 1.43 -13.44 10.92
C ILE A 20 1.65 -12.80 12.30
N PRO A 21 2.84 -12.92 12.91
CA PRO A 21 3.11 -12.26 14.18
C PRO A 21 2.91 -10.76 14.01
N VAL A 22 2.19 -10.15 14.95
CA VAL A 22 1.93 -8.71 14.94
C VAL A 22 3.28 -7.99 15.08
N ALA A 23 3.55 -7.00 14.22
CA ALA A 23 4.76 -6.19 14.33
C ALA A 23 4.80 -5.49 15.69
N ARG A 24 5.91 -5.62 16.41
CA ARG A 24 6.13 -4.99 17.72
C ARG A 24 7.30 -4.02 17.62
N SER A 25 7.21 -2.92 18.37
CA SER A 25 8.32 -1.98 18.52
C SER A 25 9.48 -2.65 19.26
N SER A 26 10.71 -2.32 18.89
CA SER A 26 11.92 -2.73 19.62
C SER A 26 12.26 -1.82 20.82
N LEU A 27 11.45 -0.78 21.05
CA LEU A 27 11.66 0.14 22.17
C LEU A 27 11.27 -0.53 23.51
N PRO A 28 11.97 -0.22 24.62
CA PRO A 28 11.72 -0.81 25.93
C PRO A 28 10.50 -0.19 26.64
N CYS A 29 9.49 0.26 25.90
CA CYS A 29 8.27 0.87 26.42
C CYS A 29 7.02 0.09 25.99
N PRO A 30 5.97 0.02 26.83
CA PRO A 30 4.71 -0.59 26.43
C PRO A 30 4.08 0.15 25.24
N SER A 31 3.69 -0.58 24.21
CA SER A 31 2.89 -0.05 23.11
C SER A 31 1.42 0.00 23.53
N VAL A 32 0.89 1.20 23.82
CA VAL A 32 -0.52 1.40 24.15
C VAL A 32 -1.27 1.90 22.92
N ILE A 33 -2.29 1.16 22.49
CA ILE A 33 -3.22 1.57 21.44
C ILE A 33 -4.60 1.70 22.08
N SER A 34 -5.14 2.92 22.13
CA SER A 34 -6.49 3.16 22.63
C SER A 34 -7.50 3.19 21.48
N ASP A 35 -8.55 2.40 21.61
CA ASP A 35 -9.67 2.39 20.67
C ASP A 35 -10.69 3.51 20.94
N ALA A 36 -10.69 4.06 22.15
CA ALA A 36 -11.61 5.13 22.52
C ALA A 36 -11.32 6.42 21.74
N MET A 37 -12.39 7.12 21.37
CA MET A 37 -12.37 8.43 20.73
C MET A 37 -13.59 9.25 21.17
N PRO A 38 -13.52 10.60 21.08
CA PRO A 38 -14.69 11.44 21.27
C PRO A 38 -15.84 11.01 20.33
N PRO A 39 -17.11 11.15 20.75
CA PRO A 39 -18.25 10.84 19.91
C PRO A 39 -18.13 11.54 18.56
N THR A 40 -18.02 10.75 17.49
CA THR A 40 -17.86 11.27 16.13
C THR A 40 -18.91 10.65 15.23
N GLU A 41 -19.58 11.51 14.46
CA GLU A 41 -20.58 11.10 13.49
C GLU A 41 -19.94 10.41 12.28
N GLN A 42 -20.51 9.30 11.86
CA GLN A 42 -20.12 8.59 10.64
C GLN A 42 -21.13 8.84 9.51
N VAL A 43 -20.78 8.44 8.28
CA VAL A 43 -21.63 8.58 7.08
C VAL A 43 -23.04 7.95 7.17
N ASP A 44 -23.31 7.13 8.18
CA ASP A 44 -24.62 6.54 8.47
C ASP A 44 -25.48 7.40 9.41
N GLY A 45 -25.00 8.58 9.82
CA GLY A 45 -25.67 9.51 10.74
C GLY A 45 -25.61 9.10 12.21
N ARG A 46 -24.80 8.08 12.56
CA ARG A 46 -24.65 7.61 13.94
C ARG A 46 -23.33 8.08 14.54
N PHE A 47 -23.34 8.33 15.84
CA PHE A 47 -22.15 8.66 16.60
C PHE A 47 -21.47 7.41 17.16
N TYR A 48 -20.16 7.36 17.04
CA TYR A 48 -19.33 6.28 17.55
C TYR A 48 -18.24 6.82 18.49
N GLU A 49 -17.98 6.08 19.56
CA GLU A 49 -16.91 6.37 20.53
C GLU A 49 -15.72 5.39 20.41
N SER A 50 -15.83 4.43 19.48
CA SER A 50 -14.82 3.41 19.18
C SER A 50 -14.30 3.57 17.76
N LYS A 51 -12.97 3.71 17.62
CA LYS A 51 -12.30 3.82 16.32
C LYS A 51 -12.50 2.56 15.49
N SER A 52 -12.47 1.39 16.13
CA SER A 52 -12.65 0.10 15.46
C SER A 52 -14.05 -0.05 14.87
N GLN A 53 -15.09 0.38 15.60
CA GLN A 53 -16.47 0.41 15.12
C GLN A 53 -16.65 1.44 14.00
N PHE A 54 -16.16 2.66 14.20
CA PHE A 54 -16.21 3.72 13.19
C PHE A 54 -15.62 3.26 11.85
N ARG A 55 -14.43 2.63 11.89
CA ARG A 55 -13.78 2.06 10.70
C ARG A 55 -14.50 0.85 10.12
N ALA A 56 -15.18 0.05 10.95
CA ALA A 56 -15.92 -1.12 10.47
C ALA A 56 -17.08 -0.69 9.55
N VAL A 57 -17.78 0.38 9.91
CA VAL A 57 -18.83 0.99 9.07
C VAL A 57 -18.25 1.52 7.76
N GLY A 58 -17.14 2.26 7.82
CA GLY A 58 -16.46 2.73 6.60
C GLY A 58 -16.10 1.57 5.66
N ARG A 59 -15.49 0.51 6.21
CA ARG A 59 -15.12 -0.67 5.42
C ARG A 59 -16.32 -1.41 4.84
N SER A 60 -17.45 -1.53 5.56
CA SER A 60 -18.64 -2.23 5.05
C SER A 60 -19.28 -1.48 3.88
N LEU A 61 -19.12 -0.17 3.81
CA LEU A 61 -19.55 0.69 2.70
C LEU A 61 -18.52 0.80 1.57
N GLY A 62 -17.39 0.09 1.67
CA GLY A 62 -16.31 0.15 0.67
C GLY A 62 -15.48 1.44 0.73
N LEU A 63 -15.62 2.23 1.79
CA LEU A 63 -14.83 3.44 2.00
C LEU A 63 -13.41 3.07 2.47
N ILE A 64 -12.43 3.84 2.00
CA ILE A 64 -11.02 3.70 2.35
C ILE A 64 -10.64 4.92 3.19
N GLU A 65 -10.06 4.68 4.37
CA GLU A 65 -9.55 5.73 5.24
C GLU A 65 -8.35 6.43 4.57
N ILE A 66 -8.28 7.75 4.67
CA ILE A 66 -7.17 8.54 4.12
C ILE A 66 -5.85 8.05 4.74
N GLY A 67 -4.84 7.86 3.90
CA GLY A 67 -3.54 7.25 4.25
C GLY A 67 -3.50 5.74 4.07
N ASN A 68 -4.64 5.05 3.92
CA ASN A 68 -4.71 3.62 3.59
C ASN A 68 -4.95 3.35 2.10
N GLU A 69 -5.06 4.40 1.27
CA GLU A 69 -5.05 4.24 -0.17
C GLU A 69 -3.78 3.52 -0.64
N LYS A 70 -3.94 2.66 -1.64
CA LYS A 70 -2.81 2.05 -2.35
C LYS A 70 -2.65 2.78 -3.67
N PRO A 71 -1.89 3.89 -3.72
CA PRO A 71 -1.70 4.61 -4.97
C PRO A 71 -1.07 3.66 -5.97
N LYS A 72 -1.59 3.67 -7.20
CA LYS A 72 -0.99 2.91 -8.29
C LYS A 72 0.40 3.47 -8.54
N PRO A 73 1.45 2.64 -8.63
CA PRO A 73 2.78 3.11 -8.98
C PRO A 73 2.72 3.89 -10.29
N LEU A 74 3.24 5.12 -10.27
CA LEU A 74 3.37 5.92 -11.49
C LEU A 74 4.41 5.25 -12.39
N VAL A 75 4.00 4.84 -13.59
CA VAL A 75 4.95 4.39 -14.61
C VAL A 75 5.70 5.62 -15.11
N ARG A 76 7.03 5.61 -14.97
CA ARG A 76 7.84 6.75 -15.43
C ARG A 76 7.71 6.89 -16.94
N SER A 77 7.58 8.12 -17.44
CA SER A 77 7.55 8.40 -18.88
C SER A 77 8.81 7.88 -19.60
N THR A 78 9.94 7.83 -18.90
CA THR A 78 11.21 7.25 -19.37
C THR A 78 11.14 5.75 -19.65
N ASP A 79 10.14 5.04 -19.13
CA ASP A 79 9.96 3.61 -19.38
C ASP A 79 9.25 3.32 -20.69
N GLN A 80 8.61 4.33 -21.30
CA GLN A 80 8.00 4.21 -22.61
C GLN A 80 9.07 3.89 -23.67
N ARG A 81 8.76 2.95 -24.55
CA ARG A 81 9.66 2.50 -25.62
C ARG A 81 10.14 3.66 -26.50
N ALA A 82 9.23 4.56 -26.86
CA ALA A 82 9.56 5.75 -27.67
C ALA A 82 10.62 6.63 -27.00
N VAL A 83 10.53 6.84 -25.68
CA VAL A 83 11.50 7.64 -24.93
C VAL A 83 12.86 6.92 -24.83
N LYS A 84 12.85 5.59 -24.66
CA LYS A 84 14.07 4.77 -24.68
C LYS A 84 14.78 4.81 -26.03
N ASP A 85 14.02 4.71 -27.12
CA ASP A 85 14.55 4.73 -28.48
C ASP A 85 15.10 6.11 -28.84
N ALA A 86 14.38 7.18 -28.51
CA ALA A 86 14.85 8.56 -28.69
C ALA A 86 16.14 8.83 -27.91
N ARG A 87 16.21 8.41 -26.64
CA ARG A 87 17.41 8.53 -25.81
C ARG A 87 18.59 7.76 -26.41
N ARG A 88 18.38 6.53 -26.88
CA ARG A 88 19.43 5.71 -27.51
C ARG A 88 19.96 6.40 -28.77
N LYS A 89 19.08 6.96 -29.60
CA LYS A 89 19.46 7.71 -30.80
C LYS A 89 20.29 8.95 -30.44
N ALA A 90 19.83 9.75 -29.47
CA ALA A 90 20.55 10.93 -29.02
C ALA A 90 21.96 10.60 -28.48
N LEU A 91 22.08 9.56 -27.64
CA LEU A 91 23.37 9.11 -27.12
C LEU A 91 24.31 8.63 -28.23
N ARG A 92 23.80 7.90 -29.22
CA ARG A 92 24.57 7.47 -30.39
C ARG A 92 25.08 8.67 -31.19
N THR A 93 24.21 9.61 -31.53
CA THR A 93 24.62 10.83 -32.26
C THR A 93 25.66 11.62 -31.48
N ALA A 94 25.50 11.75 -30.17
CA ALA A 94 26.46 12.46 -29.32
C ALA A 94 27.83 11.76 -29.29
N THR A 95 27.86 10.43 -29.18
CA THR A 95 29.11 9.66 -29.21
C THR A 95 29.80 9.72 -30.57
N GLU A 96 29.07 9.67 -31.67
CA GLU A 96 29.61 9.84 -33.03
C GLU A 96 30.21 11.24 -33.21
N LYS A 97 29.51 12.31 -32.78
CA LYS A 97 30.02 13.69 -32.80
C LYS A 97 31.30 13.84 -31.99
N PHE A 98 31.33 13.27 -30.78
CA PHE A 98 32.51 13.30 -29.93
C PHE A 98 33.71 12.59 -30.58
N LYS A 99 33.49 11.40 -31.18
CA LYS A 99 34.53 10.67 -31.93
C LYS A 99 35.02 11.44 -33.16
N ALA A 100 34.14 12.17 -33.83
CA ALA A 100 34.47 13.06 -34.95
C ALA A 100 35.24 14.33 -34.51
N GLY A 101 35.52 14.50 -33.22
CA GLY A 101 36.30 15.62 -32.69
C GLY A 101 35.47 16.88 -32.40
N HIS A 102 34.14 16.85 -32.56
CA HIS A 102 33.30 17.95 -32.12
C HIS A 102 33.26 17.99 -30.59
N ARG A 103 33.94 18.99 -30.01
CA ARG A 103 33.92 19.29 -28.58
C ARG A 103 33.19 20.62 -28.36
N ALA A 104 32.49 20.73 -27.24
CA ALA A 104 31.99 22.03 -26.80
C ALA A 104 33.22 22.95 -26.59
N ARG A 105 33.19 24.14 -27.20
CA ARG A 105 34.16 25.19 -26.89
C ARG A 105 33.92 25.73 -25.50
#